data_AF-A0A8T4B9P7-F1
#
_entry.id   AF-A0A8T4B9P7-F1
#
_cell.length_a   1.000
_cell.length_b   1.000
_cell.length_c   1.000
_cell.angle_alpha   90.00
_cell.angle_beta   90.00
_cell.angle_gamma   90.00
#
_symmetry.space_group_name_H-M   'P 1'
#
loop_
_entity.id
_entity.type
_entity.pdbx_description
1 polymer ?
#
loop_
_entity_poly.entity_id
_entity_poly.type
_entity_poly.pdbx_seq_one_letter_code
_entity_poly.pdbx_strand_id
1 'polypeptide(L)'
;MEKPRISSIAPRGTIRRFAAAGGINTLLFWIFWEVLRISPALDIFSETGVWTVAWIMSCTIAHFTHRYFTFDKRKNVKNTMLGAYIVYAIGGVLSTISYNAIYSMFDWEIRTIFVLNMAIWGVFTWAAMRWFVFGYTDEEE
;
A
#
# COMPACT_ATOMS: atom_id res chain seq x y z
N MET A 1 19.96 -7.08 -29.91
CA MET A 1 19.48 -7.43 -28.54
C MET A 1 18.21 -6.67 -28.27
N GLU A 2 17.06 -7.33 -28.29
CA GLU A 2 15.80 -6.72 -27.87
C GLU A 2 15.90 -6.39 -26.38
N LYS A 3 15.66 -5.13 -26.00
CA LYS A 3 15.57 -4.76 -24.58
C LYS A 3 14.43 -5.58 -23.97
N PRO A 4 14.65 -6.33 -22.87
CA PRO A 4 13.55 -7.00 -22.21
C PRO A 4 12.54 -5.94 -21.77
N ARG A 5 11.36 -5.96 -22.38
CA ARG A 5 10.24 -5.11 -21.96
C ARG A 5 9.94 -5.50 -20.52
N ILE A 6 9.73 -4.52 -19.63
CA ILE A 6 9.40 -4.75 -18.21
C ILE A 6 8.21 -5.74 -18.05
N SER A 7 7.35 -5.86 -19.07
CA SER A 7 6.29 -6.87 -19.17
C SER A 7 6.77 -8.32 -19.10
N SER A 8 7.96 -8.66 -19.60
CA SER A 8 8.45 -10.06 -19.59
C SER A 8 9.04 -10.50 -18.26
N ILE A 9 9.57 -9.58 -17.45
CA ILE A 9 10.24 -9.90 -16.17
C ILE A 9 9.26 -9.85 -14.99
N ALA A 10 8.29 -8.95 -15.04
CA ALA A 10 7.23 -8.87 -14.06
C ALA A 10 5.95 -8.51 -14.80
N PRO A 11 5.06 -9.47 -15.10
CA PRO A 11 3.75 -9.18 -15.68
C PRO A 11 2.90 -8.26 -14.79
N ARG A 12 1.87 -7.65 -15.38
CA ARG A 12 0.85 -6.93 -14.60
C ARG A 12 0.14 -7.90 -13.64
N GLY A 13 -0.43 -7.34 -12.58
CA GLY A 13 -1.08 -8.06 -11.49
C GLY A 13 -0.14 -8.73 -10.50
N THR A 14 1.16 -8.83 -10.79
CA THR A 14 2.11 -9.56 -9.93
C THR A 14 2.39 -8.85 -8.61
N ILE A 15 2.58 -9.65 -7.55
CA ILE A 15 2.98 -9.14 -6.23
C ILE A 15 4.32 -8.40 -6.27
N ARG A 16 5.22 -8.74 -7.21
CA ARG A 16 6.51 -8.05 -7.40
C ARG A 16 6.31 -6.59 -7.81
N ARG A 17 5.45 -6.32 -8.81
CA ARG A 17 5.11 -4.95 -9.20
C ARG A 17 4.40 -4.20 -8.09
N PHE A 18 3.52 -4.91 -7.37
CA PHE A 18 2.81 -4.34 -6.23
C PHE A 18 3.77 -3.91 -5.11
N ALA A 19 4.69 -4.79 -4.70
CA ALA A 19 5.67 -4.51 -3.66
C ALA A 19 6.66 -3.41 -4.07
N ALA A 20 7.13 -3.40 -5.32
CA ALA A 20 8.02 -2.35 -5.82
C ALA A 20 7.35 -0.97 -5.81
N ALA A 21 6.11 -0.88 -6.30
CA ALA A 21 5.32 0.34 -6.23
C ALA A 21 5.03 0.74 -4.77
N GLY A 22 4.72 -0.23 -3.91
CA GLY A 22 4.49 -0.01 -2.49
C GLY A 22 5.71 0.56 -1.77
N GLY A 23 6.91 0.05 -2.05
CA GLY A 23 8.15 0.56 -1.47
C GLY A 23 8.42 2.02 -1.82
N ILE A 24 8.25 2.40 -3.10
CA ILE A 24 8.37 3.79 -3.55
C ILE A 24 7.30 4.65 -2.88
N ASN A 25 6.07 4.14 -2.78
CA ASN A 25 4.96 4.87 -2.17
C ASN A 25 5.17 5.13 -0.67
N THR A 26 5.79 4.19 0.05
CA THR A 26 6.18 4.38 1.46
C THR A 26 7.21 5.49 1.61
N LEU A 27 8.17 5.61 0.70
CA LEU A 27 9.10 6.73 0.69
C LEU A 27 8.38 8.06 0.42
N LEU A 28 7.44 8.09 -0.53
CA LEU A 28 6.63 9.28 -0.80
C LEU A 28 5.78 9.69 0.42
N PHE A 29 5.19 8.72 1.12
CA PHE A 29 4.50 8.97 2.39
C PHE A 29 5.41 9.68 3.39
N TRP A 30 6.62 9.13 3.60
CA TRP A 30 7.59 9.72 4.52
C TRP A 30 7.98 11.15 4.11
N ILE A 31 8.20 11.40 2.81
CA ILE A 31 8.49 12.75 2.29
C ILE A 31 7.34 13.72 2.58
N PHE A 32 6.10 13.33 2.29
CA PHE A 32 4.95 14.20 2.56
C PHE A 32 4.78 14.48 4.05
N TRP A 33 4.97 13.48 4.89
CA TRP A 33 4.88 13.63 6.33
C TRP A 33 5.97 14.59 6.86
N GLU A 34 7.23 14.43 6.43
CA GLU A 34 8.31 15.33 6.82
C GLU A 34 8.08 16.76 6.33
N VAL A 35 7.63 16.95 5.09
CA VAL A 35 7.30 18.28 4.55
C VAL A 35 6.18 18.95 5.36
N LEU A 36 5.13 18.20 5.74
CA LEU A 36 4.06 18.74 6.57
C LEU A 36 4.54 19.07 7.99
N ARG A 37 5.41 18.24 8.57
CA ARG A 37 5.98 18.46 9.91
C ARG A 37 6.85 19.71 10.00
N ILE A 38 7.63 20.03 8.97
CA ILE A 38 8.47 21.25 8.97
C ILE A 38 7.70 22.51 8.54
N SER A 39 6.42 22.36 8.19
CA SER A 39 5.55 23.47 7.78
C SER A 39 4.66 23.94 8.94
N PRO A 40 4.02 25.12 8.83
CA PRO A 40 3.02 25.57 9.80
C PRO A 40 1.82 24.62 9.98
N ALA A 41 1.65 23.63 9.09
CA ALA A 41 0.60 22.64 9.22
C ALA A 41 0.70 21.82 10.51
N LEU A 42 1.91 21.64 11.08
CA LEU A 42 2.09 20.89 12.33
C LEU A 42 1.34 21.54 13.50
N ASP A 43 1.43 22.86 13.62
CA ASP A 43 0.76 23.62 14.69
C ASP A 43 -0.77 23.64 14.51
N ILE A 44 -1.25 23.51 13.26
CA ILE A 44 -2.68 23.52 12.92
C ILE A 44 -3.32 22.15 13.13
N PHE A 45 -2.65 21.07 12.71
CA PHE A 45 -3.24 19.73 12.63
C PHE A 45 -2.74 18.73 13.66
N SER A 46 -1.73 19.06 14.47
CA SER A 46 -0.97 18.13 15.33
C SER A 46 -0.20 17.04 14.56
N GLU A 47 0.68 16.32 15.26
CA GLU A 47 1.48 15.22 14.70
C GLU A 47 0.59 14.14 14.04
N THR A 48 -0.49 13.73 14.72
CA THR A 48 -1.45 12.73 14.19
C THR A 48 -2.20 13.26 12.97
N GLY A 49 -2.51 14.55 12.92
CA GLY A 49 -3.23 15.14 11.79
C GLY A 49 -2.33 15.25 10.55
N VAL A 50 -1.09 15.74 10.69
CA VAL A 50 -0.15 15.79 9.57
C VAL A 50 0.20 14.39 9.06
N TRP A 51 0.32 13.40 9.95
CA TRP A 51 0.47 11.99 9.59
C TRP A 51 -0.72 11.50 8.75
N THR A 52 -1.95 11.78 9.21
CA THR A 52 -3.17 11.37 8.52
C THR A 52 -3.28 12.00 7.14
N VAL A 53 -2.96 13.29 7.00
CA VAL A 53 -2.98 14.00 5.71
C VAL A 53 -1.94 13.43 4.76
N ALA A 54 -0.70 13.21 5.23
CA ALA A 54 0.35 12.55 4.44
C ALA A 54 -0.07 11.15 3.98
N TRP A 55 -0.72 10.39 4.86
CA TRP A 55 -1.21 9.06 4.56
C TRP A 55 -2.31 9.09 3.48
N ILE A 56 -3.28 9.99 3.56
CA ILE A 56 -4.34 10.15 2.54
C ILE A 56 -3.72 10.52 1.18
N MET A 57 -2.79 11.48 1.14
CA MET A 57 -2.11 11.87 -0.10
C MET A 57 -1.35 10.69 -0.70
N SER A 58 -0.60 9.97 0.12
CA SER A 58 0.14 8.78 -0.29
C SER A 58 -0.79 7.69 -0.82
N CYS A 59 -1.88 7.35 -0.13
CA CYS A 59 -2.86 6.37 -0.60
C CYS A 59 -3.47 6.75 -1.95
N THR A 60 -3.70 8.05 -2.18
CA THR A 60 -4.20 8.57 -3.47
C THR A 60 -3.20 8.28 -4.60
N ILE A 61 -1.92 8.56 -4.36
CA ILE A 61 -0.85 8.32 -5.34
C ILE A 61 -0.62 6.82 -5.54
N ALA A 62 -0.66 6.03 -4.47
CA ALA A 62 -0.59 4.57 -4.50
C ALA A 62 -1.69 3.99 -5.39
N HIS A 63 -2.92 4.49 -5.24
CA HIS A 63 -4.05 4.06 -6.04
C HIS A 63 -3.79 4.26 -7.54
N PHE A 64 -3.38 5.46 -7.95
CA PHE A 64 -3.10 5.71 -9.37
C PHE A 64 -1.88 4.94 -9.87
N THR A 65 -0.83 4.83 -9.05
CA THR A 65 0.34 3.99 -9.35
C THR A 65 -0.12 2.56 -9.64
N HIS A 66 -0.89 1.93 -8.75
CA HIS A 66 -1.36 0.57 -8.95
C HIS A 66 -2.33 0.45 -10.13
N ARG A 67 -3.18 1.45 -10.37
CA ARG A 67 -4.11 1.47 -11.50
C ARG A 67 -3.39 1.44 -12.85
N TYR A 68 -2.32 2.22 -13.01
CA TYR A 68 -1.62 2.34 -14.29
C TYR A 68 -0.44 1.36 -14.45
N PHE A 69 0.26 1.06 -13.36
CA PHE A 69 1.49 0.28 -13.38
C PHE A 69 1.28 -1.19 -13.00
N THR A 70 0.46 -1.45 -11.98
CA THR A 70 0.32 -2.80 -11.39
C THR A 70 -0.82 -3.58 -12.01
N PHE A 71 -2.05 -3.09 -11.96
CA PHE A 71 -3.25 -3.81 -12.38
C PHE A 71 -3.72 -3.30 -13.75
N ASP A 72 -4.89 -2.66 -13.82
CA ASP A 72 -5.41 -2.03 -15.02
C ASP A 72 -6.55 -1.03 -14.70
N LYS A 73 -7.01 -0.29 -15.70
CA LYS A 73 -7.98 0.82 -15.60
C LYS A 73 -9.44 0.42 -15.93
N ARG A 74 -9.80 -0.86 -15.84
CA ARG A 74 -11.13 -1.39 -16.23
C ARG A 74 -12.31 -0.85 -15.40
N LYS A 75 -12.12 -0.65 -14.09
CA LYS A 75 -13.19 -0.19 -13.17
C LYS A 75 -13.20 1.32 -12.96
N ASN A 76 -14.36 1.87 -12.58
CA ASN A 76 -14.54 3.31 -12.28
C ASN A 76 -13.57 3.80 -11.18
N VAL A 77 -12.94 4.95 -11.39
CA VAL A 77 -11.94 5.52 -10.47
C VAL A 77 -12.54 5.80 -9.09
N LYS A 78 -13.74 6.37 -9.00
CA LYS A 78 -14.37 6.71 -7.71
C LYS A 78 -14.55 5.47 -6.82
N ASN A 79 -15.05 4.39 -7.41
CA ASN A 79 -15.30 3.14 -6.67
C ASN A 79 -13.98 2.46 -6.26
N THR A 80 -13.00 2.45 -7.17
CA THR A 80 -11.70 1.83 -6.89
C THR A 80 -10.84 2.64 -5.92
N MET A 81 -10.96 3.97 -5.92
CA MET A 81 -10.31 4.84 -4.94
C MET A 81 -10.88 4.63 -3.54
N LEU A 82 -12.20 4.63 -3.39
CA LEU A 82 -12.86 4.35 -2.11
C LEU A 82 -12.50 2.95 -1.59
N GLY A 83 -12.57 1.94 -2.47
CA GLY A 83 -12.16 0.58 -2.14
C GLY A 83 -10.69 0.49 -1.70
N ALA A 84 -9.79 1.23 -2.36
CA ALA A 84 -8.38 1.26 -2.00
C ALA A 84 -8.17 1.85 -0.59
N TYR A 85 -8.79 2.99 -0.27
CA TYR A 85 -8.69 3.56 1.08
C TYR A 85 -9.22 2.60 2.16
N ILE A 86 -10.35 1.94 1.91
CA ILE A 86 -10.94 0.97 2.84
C ILE A 86 -9.96 -0.19 3.09
N VAL A 87 -9.41 -0.77 2.01
CA VAL A 87 -8.45 -1.88 2.12
C VAL A 87 -7.18 -1.44 2.85
N TYR A 88 -6.65 -0.24 2.58
CA TYR A 88 -5.48 0.28 3.28
C TYR A 88 -5.76 0.55 4.76
N ALA A 89 -6.91 1.14 5.10
CA ALA A 89 -7.29 1.42 6.48
C ALA A 89 -7.50 0.13 7.28
N ILE A 90 -8.30 -0.81 6.76
CA ILE A 90 -8.54 -2.11 7.40
C ILE A 90 -7.23 -2.88 7.55
N GLY A 91 -6.43 -2.94 6.47
CA GLY A 91 -5.12 -3.58 6.48
C GLY A 91 -4.21 -3.02 7.56
N GLY A 92 -4.10 -1.68 7.66
CA GLY A 92 -3.27 -1.03 8.67
C GLY A 92 -3.73 -1.30 10.10
N VAL A 93 -5.04 -1.16 10.38
CA VAL A 93 -5.60 -1.38 11.72
C VAL A 93 -5.45 -2.83 12.14
N LEU A 94 -5.91 -3.78 11.32
CA LEU A 94 -5.86 -5.19 11.66
C LEU A 94 -4.41 -5.71 11.73
N SER A 95 -3.51 -5.18 10.88
CA SER A 95 -2.08 -5.47 10.96
C SER A 95 -1.43 -5.00 12.27
N THR A 96 -1.87 -3.86 12.79
CA THR A 96 -1.39 -3.35 14.08
C THR A 96 -1.92 -4.18 15.24
N ILE A 97 -3.19 -4.59 15.18
CA ILE A 97 -3.79 -5.46 16.19
C ILE A 97 -3.12 -6.83 16.19
N SER A 98 -2.93 -7.46 15.03
CA SER A 98 -2.29 -8.78 14.92
C SER A 98 -0.84 -8.74 15.37
N TYR A 99 -0.10 -7.69 15.02
CA TYR A 99 1.26 -7.50 15.51
C TYR A 99 1.34 -7.48 17.04
N ASN A 100 0.50 -6.66 17.68
CA ASN A 100 0.45 -6.57 19.14
C ASN A 100 0.00 -7.89 19.79
N ALA A 101 -1.00 -8.56 19.21
CA ALA A 101 -1.47 -9.84 19.72
C ALA A 101 -0.34 -10.89 19.69
N ILE A 102 0.34 -11.07 18.56
CA ILE A 102 1.44 -12.03 18.44
C ILE A 102 2.57 -11.67 19.41
N TYR A 103 2.95 -10.39 19.49
CA TYR A 103 3.96 -9.91 20.43
C TYR A 103 3.61 -10.19 21.89
N SER A 104 2.34 -10.09 22.27
CA SER A 104 1.89 -10.37 23.64
C SER A 104 1.75 -11.87 23.96
N MET A 105 1.56 -12.72 22.95
CA MET A 105 1.27 -14.14 23.12
C MET A 105 2.50 -15.04 22.99
N PHE A 106 3.51 -14.61 22.23
CA PHE A 106 4.69 -15.40 21.91
C PHE A 106 5.96 -14.64 22.29
N ASP A 107 6.90 -15.33 22.93
CA ASP A 107 8.24 -14.79 23.24
C ASP A 107 9.16 -14.89 22.01
N TRP A 108 8.73 -14.29 20.91
CA TRP A 108 9.49 -14.25 19.66
C TRP A 108 10.22 -12.93 19.53
N GLU A 109 11.34 -12.94 18.80
CA GLU A 109 12.06 -11.71 18.49
C GLU A 109 11.12 -10.74 17.74
N ILE A 110 11.04 -9.50 18.23
CA ILE A 110 10.17 -8.44 17.70
C ILE A 110 10.35 -8.22 16.20
N ARG A 111 11.59 -8.36 15.68
CA ARG A 111 11.90 -8.20 14.26
C ARG A 111 11.31 -9.34 13.42
N THR A 112 11.29 -10.55 13.95
CA THR A 112 10.68 -11.71 13.29
C THR A 112 9.16 -11.55 13.20
N ILE A 113 8.52 -11.12 14.29
CA ILE A 113 7.08 -10.81 14.31
C ILE A 113 6.75 -9.73 13.28
N PHE A 114 7.55 -8.65 13.24
CA PHE A 114 7.37 -7.57 12.28
C PHE A 114 7.40 -8.07 10.83
N VAL A 115 8.44 -8.84 10.45
CA VAL A 115 8.60 -9.34 9.08
C VAL A 115 7.45 -10.27 8.69
N LEU A 116 7.06 -11.19 9.57
CA LEU A 116 5.94 -12.11 9.31
C LEU A 116 4.61 -11.37 9.16
N ASN A 117 4.33 -10.44 10.07
CA ASN A 117 3.11 -9.63 10.04
C ASN A 117 3.05 -8.80 8.76
N MET A 118 4.14 -8.13 8.38
CA MET A 118 4.24 -7.37 7.14
C MET A 118 4.08 -8.24 5.89
N ALA A 119 4.64 -9.45 5.88
CA ALA A 119 4.50 -10.37 4.76
C ALA A 119 3.05 -10.83 4.57
N ILE A 120 2.39 -11.25 5.65
CA ILE A 120 0.99 -11.71 5.63
C ILE A 120 0.06 -10.59 5.18
N TRP A 121 0.19 -9.41 5.79
CA TRP A 121 -0.65 -8.26 5.46
C TRP A 121 -0.34 -7.68 4.09
N GLY A 122 0.91 -7.71 3.65
CA GLY A 122 1.29 -7.33 2.29
C GLY A 122 0.63 -8.22 1.22
N VAL A 123 0.61 -9.54 1.45
CA VAL A 123 -0.09 -10.49 0.57
C VAL A 123 -1.60 -10.24 0.60
N PHE A 124 -2.18 -10.04 1.78
CA PHE A 124 -3.61 -9.71 1.92
C PHE A 124 -3.98 -8.43 1.18
N THR A 125 -3.25 -7.34 1.36
CA THR A 125 -3.51 -6.07 0.68
C THR A 125 -3.35 -6.21 -0.83
N TRP A 126 -2.32 -6.92 -1.29
CA TRP A 126 -2.16 -7.21 -2.72
C TRP A 126 -3.36 -7.97 -3.29
N ALA A 127 -3.78 -9.06 -2.63
CA ALA A 127 -4.93 -9.88 -3.02
C ALA A 127 -6.23 -9.07 -3.05
N ALA A 128 -6.47 -8.28 -2.00
CA ALA A 128 -7.66 -7.46 -1.90
C ALA A 128 -7.71 -6.36 -2.97
N MET A 129 -6.57 -5.74 -3.24
CA MET A 129 -6.44 -4.78 -4.34
C MET A 129 -6.67 -5.46 -5.69
N ARG A 130 -6.05 -6.62 -5.93
CA ARG A 130 -6.15 -7.35 -7.18
C ARG A 130 -7.58 -7.75 -7.49
N TRP A 131 -8.25 -8.43 -6.57
CA TRP A 131 -9.55 -9.06 -6.85
C TRP A 131 -10.73 -8.17 -6.52
N PHE A 132 -10.77 -7.54 -5.34
CA PHE A 132 -11.94 -6.75 -4.92
C PHE A 132 -11.90 -5.34 -5.50
N VAL A 133 -10.77 -4.65 -5.36
CA VAL A 133 -10.67 -3.24 -5.80
C VAL A 133 -10.59 -3.17 -7.33
N PHE A 134 -9.54 -3.71 -7.95
CA PHE A 134 -9.31 -3.58 -9.38
C PHE A 134 -10.01 -4.66 -10.23
N GLY A 135 -10.32 -5.82 -9.65
CA GLY A 135 -10.92 -6.94 -10.39
C GLY A 135 -10.03 -7.44 -11.53
N TYR A 136 -8.72 -7.46 -11.30
CA TYR A 136 -7.73 -7.80 -12.31
C TYR A 136 -7.66 -9.32 -12.52
N THR A 137 -7.97 -9.74 -13.75
CA THR A 137 -7.82 -11.10 -14.28
C THR A 137 -6.75 -11.12 -15.38
N ASP A 138 -6.02 -12.23 -15.50
CA ASP A 138 -4.95 -12.43 -16.49
C ASP A 138 -5.50 -12.75 -17.90
N GLU A 139 -6.83 -12.92 -18.04
CA GLU A 139 -7.50 -13.36 -19.28
C GLU A 139 -7.67 -12.26 -20.35
N GLU A 140 -7.30 -11.01 -20.06
CA GLU A 140 -7.50 -9.85 -20.95
C GLU A 140 -6.22 -8.98 -21.08
N GLU A 141 -5.05 -9.59 -21.34
CA GLU A 141 -3.90 -8.85 -21.92
C GLU A 141 -3.89 -8.92 -23.45
#